data_AF-A0ABD8A661-F1
#
_entry.id   AF-A0ABD8A661-F1
#
_cell.length_a   1.000
_cell.length_b   1.000
_cell.length_c   1.000
_cell.angle_alpha   90.00
_cell.angle_beta   90.00
_cell.angle_gamma   90.00
#
_symmetry.space_group_name_H-M   'P 1'
#
loop_
_entity.id
_entity.type
_entity.pdbx_description
1 polymer ?
#
loop_
_entity_poly.entity_id
_entity_poly.type
_entity_poly.pdbx_seq_one_letter_code
_entity_poly.pdbx_strand_id
1 'polypeptide(L)' 'MKLTPNEFHDMQLLLGKTQVGQNLTPQEEMRLRSYIRKEQPESADDPLDAIIKVGLVMVGIYLIYKAFQSLSEA' A
#
# COMPACT_ATOMS: atom_id res chain seq x y z
N MET A 1 0.45 -11.42 -2.82
CA MET A 1 1.17 -10.22 -2.34
C MET A 1 2.61 -10.62 -2.11
N LYS A 2 3.56 -9.86 -2.66
CA LYS A 2 5.02 -10.05 -2.50
C LYS A 2 5.57 -9.40 -1.24
N LEU A 3 4.91 -8.36 -0.72
CA LEU A 3 5.23 -7.73 0.55
C LEU A 3 5.08 -8.71 1.71
N THR A 4 6.00 -8.64 2.66
CA THR A 4 5.84 -9.32 3.95
C THR A 4 4.70 -8.71 4.77
N PRO A 5 4.16 -9.41 5.78
CA PRO A 5 3.10 -8.86 6.63
C PRO A 5 3.46 -7.51 7.28
N ASN A 6 4.71 -7.35 7.73
CA ASN A 6 5.18 -6.10 8.33
C ASN A 6 5.29 -4.97 7.30
N GLU A 7 5.81 -5.27 6.10
CA GLU A 7 5.89 -4.26 5.03
C GLU A 7 4.51 -3.84 4.54
N PHE A 8 3.56 -4.77 4.47
CA PHE A 8 2.17 -4.46 4.17
C PHE A 8 1.55 -3.57 5.24
N HIS A 9 1.78 -3.89 6.52
CA HIS A 9 1.31 -3.06 7.62
C HIS A 9 1.89 -1.64 7.57
N ASP A 10 3.20 -1.51 7.37
CA ASP A 10 3.86 -0.21 7.24
C ASP A 10 3.32 0.58 6.04
N MET A 11 3.07 -0.09 4.91
CA MET A 11 2.44 0.53 3.74
C MET A 11 1.04 1.05 4.09
N GLN A 12 0.22 0.29 4.82
CA GLN A 12 -1.10 0.74 5.29
C GLN A 12 -1.00 1.98 6.19
N LEU A 13 -0.03 2.03 7.11
CA LEU A 13 0.18 3.19 7.99
C LEU A 13 0.56 4.45 7.20
N LEU A 14 1.47 4.31 6.22
CA LEU A 14 1.90 5.41 5.36
C LEU A 14 0.73 5.94 4.52
N LEU A 15 -0.05 5.05 3.91
CA LEU A 15 -1.24 5.45 3.17
C LEU A 15 -2.27 6.10 4.10
N GLY A 16 -2.47 5.58 5.31
CA GLY A 16 -3.37 6.17 6.30
C GLY A 16 -3.01 7.61 6.67
N LYS A 17 -1.71 7.92 6.83
CA LYS A 17 -1.24 9.30 7.06
C LYS A 17 -1.69 10.26 5.95
N THR A 18 -1.58 9.83 4.70
CA THR A 18 -2.00 10.65 3.55
C THR A 18 -3.51 10.90 3.52
N GLN A 19 -4.33 9.96 4.00
CA GLN A 19 -5.79 10.12 4.06
C GLN A 19 -6.25 11.11 5.13
N VAL A 20 -5.48 11.27 6.21
CA VAL A 20 -5.77 12.24 7.27
C VAL A 20 -5.15 13.63 7.02
N GLY A 21 -4.67 13.88 5.79
CA GLY A 21 -4.11 15.16 5.38
C GLY A 21 -2.68 15.42 5.87
N GLN A 22 -1.98 14.40 6.37
CA GLN A 22 -0.57 14.52 6.72
C GLN A 22 0.32 14.25 5.51
N ASN A 23 1.26 15.15 5.24
CA ASN A 23 2.29 14.93 4.23
C ASN A 23 3.31 13.90 4.72
N LEU A 24 3.75 13.03 3.81
CA LEU A 24 4.86 12.14 4.09
C LEU A 24 6.17 12.92 4.12
N THR A 25 7.05 12.58 5.05
CA THR A 25 8.46 12.98 4.99
C THR A 25 9.14 12.35 3.77
N PRO A 26 10.27 12.89 3.28
CA PRO A 26 11.01 12.29 2.16
C PRO A 26 11.40 10.82 2.41
N GLN A 27 11.70 10.47 3.66
CA GLN A 27 12.03 9.09 4.03
C GLN A 27 10.80 8.17 3.96
N GLU A 28 9.64 8.66 4.37
CA GLU A 28 8.38 7.93 4.30
C GLU A 28 7.89 7.73 2.87
N GLU A 29 8.00 8.76 2.03
CA GLU A 29 7.72 8.64 0.60
C GLU A 29 8.62 7.59 -0.05
N MET A 30 9.92 7.59 0.26
CA MET A 30 10.86 6.61 -0.27
C MET A 30 10.50 5.18 0.15
N ARG A 31 10.05 4.98 1.40
CA ARG A 31 9.55 3.68 1.87
C ARG A 31 8.26 3.28 1.16
N LEU A 32 7.31 4.19 1.00
CA LEU A 32 6.08 3.90 0.26
C LEU A 32 6.41 3.49 -1.18
N ARG A 33 7.28 4.22 -1.87
CA ARG A 33 7.78 3.88 -3.21
C ARG A 33 8.42 2.50 -3.28
N SER A 34 9.22 2.12 -2.28
CA SER A 34 9.86 0.80 -2.26
C SER A 34 8.84 -0.33 -2.10
N TYR A 35 7.78 -0.11 -1.31
CA TYR A 35 6.68 -1.07 -1.16
C TYR A 35 5.86 -1.19 -2.45
N ILE A 36 5.50 -0.08 -3.08
CA ILE A 36 4.82 -0.09 -4.39
C ILE A 36 5.69 -0.81 -5.43
N ARG A 37 6.99 -0.51 -5.51
CA ARG A 37 7.91 -1.13 -6.48
C ARG A 37 7.97 -2.65 -6.37
N LYS A 38 7.82 -3.21 -5.16
CA LYS A 38 7.81 -4.67 -4.96
C LYS A 38 6.61 -5.32 -5.62
N GLU A 39 5.43 -4.73 -5.49
CA GLU A 39 4.18 -5.26 -6.04
C GLU A 39 3.99 -4.88 -7.52
N GLN A 40 4.25 -3.61 -7.83
CA GLN A 40 3.99 -2.89 -9.07
C GLN A 40 5.25 -2.09 -9.48
N PRO A 41 6.27 -2.76 -10.06
CA PRO A 41 7.53 -2.13 -10.44
C PRO A 41 7.38 -0.90 -11.32
N GLU A 42 6.41 -0.93 -12.24
CA GLU A 42 6.09 0.12 -13.21
C GLU A 42 5.56 1.41 -12.56
N SER A 43 4.96 1.33 -11.37
CA SER A 43 4.32 2.47 -10.71
C SER A 43 5.25 3.22 -9.75
N ALA A 44 6.49 2.77 -9.57
CA ALA A 44 7.37 3.27 -8.51
C ALA A 44 7.93 4.68 -8.76
N ASP A 45 7.99 5.09 -10.02
CA ASP A 45 8.56 6.37 -10.45
C ASP A 45 7.47 7.41 -10.75
N ASP A 46 6.21 7.04 -10.54
CA ASP A 46 5.07 7.94 -10.72
C ASP A 46 5.07 9.10 -9.70
N PRO A 47 4.27 10.15 -9.94
CA PRO A 47 3.99 11.17 -8.94
C PRO A 47 3.44 10.55 -7.64
N LEU A 48 3.75 11.18 -6.49
CA LEU A 48 3.35 10.67 -5.18
C LEU A 48 1.82 10.40 -5.08
N ASP A 49 1.00 11.28 -5.65
CA ASP A 49 -0.47 11.10 -5.68
C ASP A 49 -0.90 9.81 -6.41
N ALA A 50 -0.23 9.48 -7.52
CA ALA A 50 -0.50 8.25 -8.25
C ALA A 50 -0.06 7.01 -7.44
N ILE A 51 1.10 7.06 -6.80
CA ILE A 51 1.60 6.01 -5.90
C ILE A 51 0.65 5.76 -4.73
N ILE A 52 0.12 6.83 -4.12
CA ILE A 52 -0.88 6.71 -3.04
C ILE A 52 -2.12 5.97 -3.55
N LYS A 53 -2.64 6.35 -4.73
CA LYS A 53 -3.80 5.69 -5.35
C LYS A 53 -3.53 4.21 -5.62
N VAL A 54 -2.37 3.87 -6.19
CA VAL A 54 -1.97 2.48 -6.43
C VAL A 54 -1.90 1.70 -5.11
N GLY A 55 -1.29 2.28 -4.07
CA GLY A 55 -1.22 1.69 -2.74
C GLY A 55 -2.59 1.41 -2.14
N LEU A 56 -3.52 2.36 -2.21
CA LEU A 56 -4.89 2.20 -1.71
C LEU A 56 -5.64 1.08 -2.45
N VAL A 57 -5.52 1.01 -3.77
CA VAL A 57 -6.12 -0.06 -4.57
C VAL A 57 -5.58 -1.43 -4.14
N MET A 58 -4.27 -1.56 -3.95
CA MET A 58 -3.67 -2.81 -3.48
C MET A 58 -4.15 -3.21 -2.09
N VAL A 59 -4.24 -2.26 -1.15
CA VAL A 59 -4.81 -2.51 0.19
C VAL A 59 -6.27 -2.97 0.08
N GLY A 60 -7.08 -2.29 -0.73
CA GLY A 60 -8.48 -2.65 -0.95
C GLY A 60 -8.66 -4.06 -1.50
N ILE A 61 -7.93 -4.40 -2.56
CA ILE A 61 -7.96 -5.74 -3.17
C ILE A 61 -7.56 -6.81 -2.15
N TYR A 62 -6.52 -6.56 -1.35
CA TYR A 62 -6.07 -7.50 -0.33
C TYR A 62 -7.12 -7.73 0.77
N LEU A 63 -7.77 -6.68 1.26
CA LEU A 63 -8.82 -6.80 2.27
C LEU A 63 -10.03 -7.57 1.75
N ILE A 64 -10.44 -7.32 0.50
CA ILE A 64 -11.51 -8.07 -0.17
C ILE A 64 -11.13 -9.55 -0.29
N TYR A 65 -9.92 -9.83 -0.77
CA TYR A 65 -9.41 -11.21 -0.89
C TYR A 65 -9.43 -11.94 0.46
N LYS A 66 -8.95 -11.29 1.53
CA LYS A 66 -8.94 -11.86 2.87
C LYS A 66 -10.35 -12.11 3.41
N ALA A 67 -11.29 -11.20 3.15
CA ALA A 67 -12.69 -11.38 3.54
C ALA A 67 -13.31 -12.60 2.84
N PHE A 68 -13.08 -12.78 1.54
CA PHE A 68 -13.54 -13.96 0.80
C PHE A 68 -12.93 -15.26 1.33
N GLN A 69 -11.64 -15.28 1.68
CA GLN A 69 -11.04 -16.46 2.30
C GLN A 69 -11.70 -16.79 3.64
N SER A 70 -11.91 -15.79 4.51
CA SER A 70 -12.57 -16.00 5.80
C SER A 70 -14.03 -16.48 5.66
N LEU A 71 -14.73 -16.05 4.61
CA LEU A 71 -16.09 -16.51 4.30
C LEU A 71 -16.11 -17.92 3.70
N SER A 72 -15.08 -18.30 2.95
CA SER A 72 -14.96 -19.63 2.35
C SER A 72 -14.51 -20.70 3.34
N GLU A 73 -13.84 -20.30 4.42
CA GLU A 73 -13.35 -21.19 5.49
C GLU A 73 -14.36 -21.35 6.65
N ALA A 74 -15.46 -20.59 6.65
CA ALA A 74 -16.53 -20.62 7.64
C ALA A 74 -17.71 -21.52 7.21
#